data_AF-A0ABD4AFC0-F1
#
_entry.id   AF-A0ABD4AFC0-F1
#
_cell.length_a   1.000
_cell.length_b   1.000
_cell.length_c   1.000
_cell.angle_alpha   90.00
_cell.angle_beta   90.00
_cell.angle_gamma   90.00
#
_symmetry.space_group_name_H-M   'P 1'
#
loop_
_entity.id
_entity.type
_entity.pdbx_description
1 polymer ?
#
loop_
_entity_poly.entity_id
_entity_poly.type
_entity_poly.pdbx_seq_one_letter_code
_entity_poly.pdbx_strand_id
1 'polypeptide(L)'
;MNDYLIAIIITAGLGSLMIVAMLQSKFGFFAQLPLNSVYMMVLVSIDIFALLFLKYGLVPSHGLVVLQIPFALLGVMLGFVVYWCDSHITKTLALPNPDLTTAISAKTHGLPINHAITVEPYFPESEKVDDSVHSARSRSAQKKESSKLAFINLVLIAGGEELLYRGILLNLCVAKNHMLNWWGVIAIVLFFSLSHIAFGLTQVIAKLPLSILTTAATVLSGSLLCAINIHVVFNMLYWNQQRVHGGVQH
;
A
#
# COMPACT_ATOMS: atom_id res chain seq x y z
N MET A 1 -18.67 -21.29 -16.13
CA MET A 1 -18.12 -21.38 -14.75
C MET A 1 -16.94 -20.41 -14.56
N ASN A 2 -16.01 -20.31 -15.51
CA ASN A 2 -14.86 -19.40 -15.41
C ASN A 2 -15.24 -17.90 -15.34
N ASP A 3 -16.29 -17.46 -16.03
CA ASP A 3 -16.66 -16.03 -16.03
C ASP A 3 -17.13 -15.52 -14.64
N TYR A 4 -17.84 -16.35 -13.87
CA TYR A 4 -18.25 -16.01 -12.51
C TYR A 4 -17.07 -15.96 -11.55
N LEU A 5 -16.12 -16.89 -11.69
CA LEU A 5 -14.89 -16.91 -10.91
C LEU A 5 -14.04 -15.66 -11.17
N ILE A 6 -13.93 -15.27 -12.44
CA ILE A 6 -13.26 -14.04 -12.87
C ILE A 6 -13.95 -12.81 -12.26
N ALA A 7 -15.29 -12.75 -12.32
CA ALA A 7 -16.04 -11.66 -11.72
C ALA A 7 -15.85 -11.58 -10.21
N ILE A 8 -15.79 -12.72 -9.50
CA ILE A 8 -15.52 -12.78 -8.06
C ILE A 8 -14.12 -12.25 -7.75
N ILE A 9 -13.10 -12.68 -8.50
CA ILE A 9 -11.71 -12.25 -8.28
C ILE A 9 -11.53 -10.76 -8.59
N ILE A 10 -12.15 -10.27 -9.68
CA ILE A 10 -12.21 -8.84 -9.99
C ILE A 10 -12.86 -8.11 -8.81
N THR A 11 -14.07 -8.50 -8.41
CA THR A 11 -14.81 -7.79 -7.35
C THR A 11 -14.06 -7.84 -6.02
N ALA A 12 -13.45 -8.98 -5.66
CA ALA A 12 -12.70 -9.14 -4.43
C ALA A 12 -11.38 -8.34 -4.44
N GLY A 13 -10.66 -8.34 -5.56
CA GLY A 13 -9.43 -7.57 -5.71
C GLY A 13 -9.69 -6.07 -5.67
N LEU A 14 -10.70 -5.62 -6.42
CA LEU A 14 -11.15 -4.23 -6.47
C LEU A 14 -11.70 -3.73 -5.13
N GLY A 15 -12.35 -4.61 -4.38
CA GLY A 15 -12.94 -4.33 -3.08
C GLY A 15 -12.07 -4.71 -1.90
N SER A 16 -10.78 -5.04 -2.07
CA SER A 16 -9.93 -5.61 -1.01
C SER A 16 -9.91 -4.76 0.26
N LEU A 17 -9.73 -3.44 0.16
CA LEU A 17 -9.81 -2.52 1.30
C LEU A 17 -11.23 -2.42 1.90
N MET A 18 -12.27 -2.48 1.08
CA MET A 18 -13.66 -2.50 1.55
C MET A 18 -13.96 -3.79 2.30
N ILE A 19 -13.47 -4.93 1.81
CA ILE A 19 -13.58 -6.25 2.47
C ILE A 19 -12.88 -6.18 3.82
N VAL A 20 -11.70 -5.59 3.90
CA VAL A 20 -11.00 -5.38 5.18
C VAL A 20 -11.84 -4.54 6.15
N ALA A 21 -12.36 -3.40 5.70
CA ALA A 21 -13.20 -2.53 6.53
C ALA A 21 -14.47 -3.27 7.01
N MET A 22 -15.10 -4.06 6.12
CA MET A 22 -16.24 -4.91 6.47
C MET A 22 -15.87 -6.01 7.48
N LEU A 23 -14.71 -6.66 7.32
CA LEU A 23 -14.24 -7.69 8.23
C LEU A 23 -13.99 -7.11 9.63
N GLN A 24 -13.32 -5.97 9.71
CA GLN A 24 -13.02 -5.32 11.00
C GLN A 24 -14.28 -4.78 11.68
N SER A 25 -15.24 -4.23 10.93
CA SER A 25 -16.48 -3.69 11.51
C SER A 25 -17.45 -4.77 11.99
N LYS A 26 -17.49 -5.94 11.33
CA LYS A 26 -18.47 -7.00 11.63
C LYS A 26 -17.97 -8.07 12.60
N PHE A 27 -16.66 -8.30 12.68
CA PHE A 27 -16.11 -9.43 13.43
C PHE A 27 -15.10 -8.94 14.46
N GLY A 28 -15.42 -9.12 15.75
CA GLY A 28 -14.58 -8.65 16.86
C GLY A 28 -13.15 -9.20 16.85
N PHE A 29 -12.93 -10.39 16.27
CA PHE A 29 -11.59 -10.95 16.08
C PHE A 29 -10.72 -10.06 15.17
N PHE A 30 -11.23 -9.64 14.01
CA PHE A 30 -10.50 -8.80 13.06
C PHE A 30 -10.35 -7.35 13.55
N ALA A 31 -11.28 -6.87 14.38
CA ALA A 31 -11.21 -5.54 14.98
C ALA A 31 -9.97 -5.34 15.87
N GLN A 32 -9.42 -6.43 16.43
CA GLN A 32 -8.21 -6.39 17.26
C GLN A 32 -6.90 -6.43 16.44
N LEU A 33 -6.99 -6.79 15.16
CA LEU A 33 -5.83 -6.91 14.29
C LEU A 33 -5.50 -5.57 13.61
N PRO A 34 -4.20 -5.27 13.38
CA PRO A 34 -3.82 -4.11 12.59
C PRO A 34 -4.43 -4.17 11.18
N LEU A 35 -4.89 -3.04 10.65
CA LEU A 35 -5.51 -2.92 9.32
C LEU A 35 -4.66 -3.58 8.23
N ASN A 36 -3.35 -3.32 8.24
CA ASN A 36 -2.41 -3.87 7.26
C ASN A 36 -2.34 -5.39 7.30
N SER A 37 -2.41 -6.00 8.49
CA SER A 37 -2.38 -7.46 8.64
C SER A 37 -3.63 -8.08 8.02
N VAL A 38 -4.81 -7.51 8.28
CA VAL A 38 -6.07 -7.99 7.69
C VAL A 38 -6.05 -7.80 6.17
N TYR A 39 -5.53 -6.67 5.68
CA TYR A 39 -5.37 -6.42 4.25
C TYR A 39 -4.46 -7.44 3.57
N MET A 40 -3.30 -7.74 4.16
CA MET A 40 -2.40 -8.76 3.66
C MET A 40 -3.04 -10.15 3.64
N MET A 41 -3.80 -10.51 4.68
CA MET A 41 -4.55 -11.77 4.69
C MET A 41 -5.56 -11.84 3.54
N VAL A 42 -6.28 -10.75 3.26
CA VAL A 42 -7.24 -10.69 2.15
C VAL A 42 -6.52 -10.81 0.80
N LEU A 43 -5.45 -10.04 0.57
CA LEU A 43 -4.68 -10.11 -0.68
C LEU A 43 -4.13 -11.52 -0.93
N VAL A 44 -3.42 -12.09 0.05
CA VAL A 44 -2.85 -13.44 -0.06
C VAL A 44 -3.93 -14.49 -0.30
N SER A 45 -5.10 -14.35 0.34
CA SER A 45 -6.23 -15.28 0.13
C SER A 45 -6.79 -15.18 -1.29
N ILE A 46 -6.92 -13.97 -1.83
CA ILE A 46 -7.36 -13.74 -3.22
C ILE A 46 -6.34 -14.32 -4.20
N ASP A 47 -5.04 -14.09 -3.96
CA ASP A 47 -3.96 -14.60 -4.81
C ASP A 47 -3.92 -16.13 -4.81
N ILE A 48 -3.96 -16.77 -3.64
CA ILE A 48 -4.01 -18.23 -3.53
C ILE A 48 -5.24 -18.78 -4.25
N PHE A 49 -6.41 -18.19 -4.01
CA PHE A 49 -7.65 -18.60 -4.67
C PHE A 49 -7.53 -18.45 -6.19
N ALA A 50 -7.04 -17.33 -6.68
CA ALA A 50 -6.80 -17.12 -8.11
C ALA A 50 -5.84 -18.17 -8.67
N LEU A 51 -4.70 -18.43 -8.03
CA LEU A 51 -3.73 -19.42 -8.49
C LEU A 51 -4.30 -20.84 -8.54
N LEU A 52 -5.08 -21.24 -7.53
CA LEU A 52 -5.68 -22.58 -7.45
C LEU A 52 -6.76 -22.78 -8.52
N PHE A 53 -7.58 -21.76 -8.78
CA PHE A 53 -8.79 -21.94 -9.59
C PHE A 53 -8.66 -21.45 -11.04
N LEU A 54 -7.74 -20.52 -11.34
CA LEU A 54 -7.68 -19.93 -12.67
C LEU A 54 -6.82 -20.70 -13.68
N LYS A 55 -6.00 -21.69 -13.29
CA LYS A 55 -4.97 -22.35 -14.15
C LYS A 55 -4.00 -21.39 -14.87
N TYR A 56 -4.25 -20.08 -14.86
CA TYR A 56 -3.36 -18.99 -15.26
C TYR A 56 -2.33 -18.76 -14.14
N GLY A 57 -1.60 -19.81 -13.78
CA GLY A 57 -0.40 -19.68 -12.99
C GLY A 57 0.62 -18.94 -13.83
N LEU A 58 1.18 -17.85 -13.27
CA LEU A 58 2.38 -17.13 -13.69
C LEU A 58 2.59 -17.11 -15.21
N VAL A 59 2.32 -15.95 -15.85
CA VAL A 59 2.65 -15.65 -17.27
C VAL A 59 3.74 -16.59 -17.73
N PRO A 60 3.49 -17.58 -18.61
CA PRO A 60 4.46 -18.59 -18.94
C PRO A 60 5.73 -17.86 -19.37
N SER A 61 6.75 -17.85 -18.51
CA SER A 61 8.01 -17.23 -18.82
C SER A 61 8.63 -18.19 -19.83
N HIS A 62 8.27 -18.01 -21.10
CA HIS A 62 8.77 -18.83 -22.19
C HIS A 62 10.31 -18.65 -22.22
N GLY A 63 11.02 -19.54 -21.53
CA GLY A 63 12.43 -19.86 -21.71
C GLY A 63 13.52 -18.88 -21.27
N LEU A 64 13.23 -17.63 -20.88
CA LEU A 64 14.29 -16.61 -20.73
C LEU A 64 14.45 -16.05 -19.31
N VAL A 65 14.85 -16.92 -18.38
CA VAL A 65 15.29 -16.51 -17.03
C VAL A 65 16.42 -15.46 -17.10
N VAL A 66 17.31 -15.56 -18.10
CA VAL A 66 18.45 -14.65 -18.29
C VAL A 66 18.00 -13.21 -18.61
N LEU A 67 16.84 -13.01 -19.24
CA LEU A 67 16.32 -11.66 -19.52
C LEU A 67 15.67 -10.98 -18.30
N GLN A 68 15.45 -11.70 -17.19
CA GLN A 68 14.79 -11.12 -16.02
C GLN A 68 15.68 -10.12 -15.27
N ILE A 69 17.00 -10.28 -15.31
CA ILE A 69 17.95 -9.37 -14.61
C ILE A 69 17.91 -7.95 -15.20
N PRO A 70 18.05 -7.75 -16.52
CA PRO A 70 17.88 -6.42 -17.13
C PRO A 70 16.53 -5.77 -16.81
N PHE A 71 15.43 -6.55 -16.82
CA PHE A 71 14.11 -6.02 -16.48
C PHE A 71 13.96 -5.67 -15.00
N ALA A 72 14.60 -6.41 -14.10
CA ALA A 72 14.65 -6.04 -12.69
C ALA A 72 15.35 -4.70 -12.47
N LEU A 73 16.50 -4.48 -13.14
CA LEU A 73 17.23 -3.22 -13.11
C LEU A 73 16.44 -2.06 -13.73
N LEU A 74 15.79 -2.32 -14.88
CA LEU A 74 14.88 -1.36 -15.50
C LEU A 74 13.73 -0.98 -14.54
N GLY A 75 13.17 -1.97 -13.84
CA GLY A 75 12.14 -1.75 -12.83
C GLY A 75 12.60 -0.82 -11.72
N VAL A 76 13.84 -0.95 -11.24
CA VAL A 76 14.41 -0.02 -10.26
C VAL A 76 14.44 1.41 -10.81
N MET A 77 14.96 1.60 -12.03
CA MET A 77 15.03 2.93 -12.67
C MET A 77 13.64 3.55 -12.84
N LEU A 78 12.67 2.76 -13.33
CA LEU A 78 11.29 3.20 -13.50
C LEU A 78 10.61 3.53 -12.15
N GLY A 79 10.98 2.84 -11.06
CA GLY A 79 10.54 3.18 -9.71
C GLY A 79 10.92 4.61 -9.29
N PHE A 80 12.15 5.05 -9.63
CA PHE A 80 12.56 6.45 -9.40
C PHE A 80 11.75 7.45 -10.24
N VAL A 81 11.46 7.11 -11.50
CA VAL A 81 10.63 7.94 -12.39
C VAL A 81 9.23 8.10 -11.82
N VAL A 82 8.60 7.00 -11.37
CA VAL A 82 7.28 7.05 -10.72
C VAL A 82 7.31 7.94 -9.50
N TYR A 83 8.30 7.77 -8.62
CA TYR A 83 8.44 8.59 -7.41
C TYR A 83 8.61 10.08 -7.75
N TRP A 84 9.39 10.40 -8.79
CA TRP A 84 9.55 11.78 -9.25
C TRP A 84 8.23 12.37 -9.75
N CYS A 85 7.47 11.61 -10.57
CA CYS A 85 6.14 12.01 -11.04
C CYS A 85 5.17 12.24 -9.87
N ASP A 86 5.09 11.29 -8.93
CA ASP A 86 4.26 11.37 -7.73
C ASP A 86 4.62 12.62 -6.90
N SER A 87 5.91 12.85 -6.63
CA SER A 87 6.33 14.02 -5.88
C SER A 87 5.96 15.32 -6.58
N HIS A 88 6.04 15.38 -7.92
CA HIS A 88 5.66 16.57 -8.67
C HIS A 88 4.14 16.78 -8.64
N ILE A 89 3.35 15.73 -8.85
CA ILE A 89 1.88 15.76 -8.77
C ILE A 89 1.44 16.19 -7.37
N THR A 90 1.95 15.55 -6.32
CA THR A 90 1.59 15.87 -4.94
C THR A 90 1.98 17.30 -4.59
N LYS A 91 3.14 17.82 -5.04
CA LYS A 91 3.52 19.23 -4.82
C LYS A 91 2.63 20.23 -5.57
N THR A 92 2.21 19.89 -6.78
CA THR A 92 1.39 20.77 -7.63
C THR A 92 -0.08 20.78 -7.19
N LEU A 93 -0.58 19.63 -6.74
CA LEU A 93 -1.97 19.42 -6.31
C LEU A 93 -2.17 19.53 -4.80
N ALA A 94 -1.10 19.64 -4.01
CA ALA A 94 -1.19 20.11 -2.64
C ALA A 94 -1.67 21.56 -2.69
N LEU A 95 -2.99 21.74 -2.79
CA LEU A 95 -3.63 22.99 -2.50
C LEU A 95 -3.12 23.41 -1.12
N PRO A 96 -2.59 24.63 -0.95
CA PRO A 96 -2.32 25.16 0.38
C PRO A 96 -3.66 25.15 1.09
N ASN A 97 -3.87 24.20 2.00
CA ASN A 97 -5.13 24.01 2.69
C ASN A 97 -5.03 24.86 3.97
N PRO A 98 -5.46 26.14 3.95
CA PRO A 98 -5.15 27.07 5.02
C PRO A 98 -6.06 26.84 6.23
N ASP A 99 -7.15 26.08 6.07
CA ASP A 99 -8.29 26.09 7.01
C ASP A 99 -8.65 24.74 7.65
N LEU A 100 -8.13 23.60 7.17
CA LEU A 100 -8.53 22.30 7.74
C LEU A 100 -7.85 21.97 9.07
N THR A 101 -6.62 22.45 9.29
CA THR A 101 -5.88 22.25 10.55
C THR A 101 -6.51 23.05 11.70
N THR A 102 -7.04 24.23 11.41
CA THR A 102 -7.77 25.10 12.35
C THR A 102 -9.19 24.58 12.63
N ALA A 103 -9.89 24.06 11.62
CA ALA A 103 -11.26 23.57 11.79
C ALA A 103 -11.36 22.26 12.62
N ILE A 104 -10.37 21.36 12.53
CA ILE A 104 -10.36 20.12 13.33
C ILE A 104 -10.00 20.43 14.80
N SER A 105 -9.08 21.37 15.04
CA SER A 105 -8.75 21.82 16.40
C SER A 105 -9.91 22.58 17.06
N ALA A 106 -10.73 23.30 16.29
CA ALA A 106 -11.87 24.05 16.83
C ALA A 106 -13.07 23.15 17.20
N LYS A 107 -13.22 21.98 16.56
CA LYS A 107 -14.39 21.10 16.78
C LYS A 107 -14.21 20.09 17.92
N THR A 108 -13.01 19.93 18.48
CA THR A 108 -12.75 19.05 19.63
C THR A 108 -12.97 19.72 21.00
N HIS A 109 -13.20 21.03 21.05
CA HIS A 109 -13.42 21.78 22.31
C HIS A 109 -14.90 21.98 22.68
N GLY A 110 -15.84 21.35 21.98
CA GLY A 110 -17.28 21.57 22.14
C GLY A 110 -18.07 20.50 22.91
N LEU A 111 -17.42 19.47 23.48
CA LEU A 111 -18.10 18.50 24.34
C LEU A 111 -17.96 18.95 25.81
N PRO A 112 -19.05 19.28 26.52
CA PRO A 112 -19.00 19.62 27.92
C PRO A 112 -18.71 18.35 28.72
N ILE A 113 -17.44 18.12 29.04
CA ILE A 113 -17.03 17.11 30.02
C ILE A 113 -17.31 17.70 31.40
N ASN A 114 -18.55 17.57 31.85
CA ASN A 114 -18.89 17.67 33.26
C ASN A 114 -18.36 16.41 33.99
N HIS A 115 -17.05 16.34 34.16
CA HIS A 115 -16.45 15.50 35.19
C HIS A 115 -15.33 16.29 35.86
N ALA A 116 -15.70 16.92 36.98
CA ALA A 116 -14.77 17.28 38.02
C ALA A 116 -14.03 16.02 38.47
N ILE A 117 -12.79 15.88 38.02
CA ILE A 117 -11.81 14.95 38.59
C ILE A 117 -10.76 15.81 39.27
N THR A 118 -10.98 16.07 40.55
CA THR A 118 -9.97 16.58 41.47
C THR A 118 -9.01 15.43 41.73
N VAL A 119 -7.84 15.45 41.10
CA VAL A 119 -6.74 14.55 41.46
C VAL A 119 -5.47 15.38 41.51
N GLU A 120 -5.13 15.80 42.72
CA GLU A 120 -3.78 16.22 43.07
C GLU A 120 -3.17 15.09 43.92
N PRO A 121 -2.23 14.30 43.37
CA PRO A 121 -1.34 13.49 44.17
C PRO A 121 0.05 14.11 44.12
N TYR A 122 0.46 14.65 45.26
CA TYR A 122 1.83 14.93 45.63
C TYR A 122 2.68 13.66 45.42
N PHE A 123 3.62 13.71 44.47
CA PHE A 123 4.64 12.67 44.30
C PHE A 123 5.93 13.14 45.00
N PRO A 124 6.49 12.35 45.93
CA PRO A 124 7.77 12.67 46.54
C PRO A 124 8.87 12.66 45.47
N GLU A 125 9.76 13.63 45.60
CA GLU A 125 10.97 13.85 44.83
C GLU A 125 11.93 12.65 45.03
N SER A 126 11.64 11.54 44.35
CA SER A 126 12.49 10.36 44.34
C SER A 126 13.59 10.52 43.28
N GLU A 127 14.79 10.69 43.81
CA GLU A 127 16.08 10.22 43.29
C GLU A 127 16.09 9.90 41.78
N LYS A 128 16.68 10.82 41.00
CA LYS A 128 17.02 10.65 39.59
C LYS A 128 18.02 9.50 39.44
N VAL A 129 17.53 8.28 39.43
CA VAL A 129 18.31 7.10 39.02
C VAL A 129 18.64 7.27 37.54
N ASP A 130 19.92 7.08 37.22
CA ASP A 130 20.55 7.32 35.93
C ASP A 130 20.16 6.28 34.85
N ASP A 131 18.85 5.99 34.72
CA ASP A 131 18.24 5.06 33.75
C ASP A 131 18.21 5.62 32.31
N SER A 132 18.80 6.80 32.10
CA SER A 132 18.81 7.51 30.82
C SER A 132 19.52 6.72 29.72
N VAL A 133 20.60 6.01 30.06
CA VAL A 133 21.41 5.26 29.09
C VAL A 133 20.75 3.93 28.71
N HIS A 134 20.18 3.20 29.67
CA HIS A 134 19.51 1.93 29.42
C HIS A 134 18.19 2.13 28.65
N SER A 135 17.42 3.18 28.98
CA SER A 135 16.19 3.53 28.26
C SER A 135 16.44 4.06 26.84
N ALA A 136 17.53 4.79 26.61
CA ALA A 136 17.91 5.22 25.26
C ALA A 136 18.29 4.03 24.36
N ARG A 137 19.04 3.05 24.91
CA ARG A 137 19.47 1.87 24.16
C ARG A 137 18.29 0.97 23.78
N SER A 138 17.35 0.73 24.70
CA SER A 138 16.15 -0.09 24.44
C SER A 138 15.22 0.56 23.41
N ARG A 139 15.02 1.88 23.48
CA ARG A 139 14.25 2.65 22.47
C ARG A 139 14.87 2.57 21.08
N SER A 140 16.20 2.61 20.97
CA SER A 140 16.89 2.51 19.68
C SER A 140 16.71 1.14 19.02
N ALA A 141 16.77 0.07 19.81
CA ALA A 141 16.60 -1.31 19.35
C ALA A 141 15.16 -1.54 18.89
N GLN A 142 14.17 -1.12 19.69
CA GLN A 142 12.75 -1.20 19.36
C GLN A 142 12.41 -0.42 18.08
N LYS A 143 12.99 0.78 17.89
CA LYS A 143 12.82 1.59 16.66
C LYS A 143 13.41 0.90 15.43
N LYS A 144 14.51 0.16 15.58
CA LYS A 144 15.14 -0.57 14.47
C LYS A 144 14.30 -1.78 14.06
N GLU A 145 13.74 -2.51 15.02
CA GLU A 145 12.86 -3.65 14.73
C GLU A 145 11.55 -3.22 14.09
N SER A 146 10.89 -2.18 14.60
CA SER A 146 9.66 -1.66 14.00
C SER A 146 9.88 -1.17 12.56
N SER A 147 11.03 -0.54 12.28
CA SER A 147 11.40 -0.15 10.93
C SER A 147 11.57 -1.36 10.01
N LYS A 148 12.23 -2.43 10.44
CA LYS A 148 12.39 -3.65 9.60
C LYS A 148 11.05 -4.29 9.27
N LEU A 149 10.15 -4.40 10.26
CA LEU A 149 8.81 -4.96 10.05
C LEU A 149 7.98 -4.11 9.09
N ALA A 150 8.05 -2.78 9.21
CA ALA A 150 7.39 -1.87 8.27
C ALA A 150 7.90 -2.05 6.83
N PHE A 151 9.22 -2.20 6.65
CA PHE A 151 9.80 -2.45 5.33
C PHE A 151 9.30 -3.73 4.68
N ILE A 152 9.38 -4.84 5.42
CA ILE A 152 8.93 -6.16 4.94
C ILE A 152 7.47 -6.08 4.54
N ASN A 153 6.64 -5.43 5.36
CA ASN A 153 5.23 -5.25 5.06
C ASN A 153 4.99 -4.44 3.78
N LEU A 154 5.76 -3.37 3.53
CA LEU A 154 5.67 -2.60 2.27
C LEU A 154 6.02 -3.43 1.04
N VAL A 155 7.03 -4.30 1.15
CA VAL A 155 7.43 -5.20 0.05
C VAL A 155 6.34 -6.24 -0.21
N LEU A 156 5.78 -6.83 0.84
CA LEU A 156 4.72 -7.82 0.71
C LEU A 156 3.44 -7.23 0.12
N ILE A 157 3.03 -6.02 0.54
CA ILE A 157 1.89 -5.30 -0.04
C ILE A 157 2.12 -5.06 -1.53
N ALA A 158 3.27 -4.49 -1.90
CA ALA A 158 3.61 -4.23 -3.31
C ALA A 158 3.58 -5.53 -4.14
N GLY A 159 4.14 -6.61 -3.61
CA GLY A 159 4.12 -7.92 -4.25
C GLY A 159 2.71 -8.46 -4.48
N GLY A 160 1.85 -8.42 -3.44
CA GLY A 160 0.46 -8.89 -3.53
C GLY A 160 -0.39 -8.03 -4.47
N GLU A 161 -0.24 -6.71 -4.42
CA GLU A 161 -0.95 -5.81 -5.34
C GLU A 161 -0.54 -6.05 -6.80
N GLU A 162 0.77 -6.17 -7.09
CA GLU A 162 1.19 -6.47 -8.45
C GLU A 162 0.74 -7.87 -8.89
N LEU A 163 0.82 -8.88 -8.03
CA LEU A 163 0.34 -10.23 -8.33
C LEU A 163 -1.15 -10.23 -8.67
N LEU A 164 -1.97 -9.53 -7.90
CA LEU A 164 -3.39 -9.38 -8.15
C LEU A 164 -3.67 -8.62 -9.45
N TYR A 165 -3.20 -7.38 -9.58
CA TYR A 165 -3.59 -6.52 -10.69
C TYR A 165 -2.88 -6.87 -12.01
N ARG A 166 -1.59 -7.21 -11.97
CA ARG A 166 -0.73 -7.45 -13.16
C ARG A 166 -0.52 -8.94 -13.41
N GLY A 167 -0.48 -9.75 -12.36
CA GLY A 167 -0.41 -11.20 -12.50
C GLY A 167 -1.74 -11.83 -12.86
N ILE A 168 -2.84 -11.47 -12.18
CA ILE A 168 -4.13 -12.14 -12.35
C ILE A 168 -5.03 -11.33 -13.29
N LEU A 169 -5.40 -10.10 -12.93
CA LEU A 169 -6.40 -9.33 -13.68
C LEU A 169 -5.94 -8.98 -15.10
N LEU A 170 -4.68 -8.58 -15.27
CA LEU A 170 -4.12 -8.28 -16.60
C LEU A 170 -4.06 -9.52 -17.49
N ASN A 171 -3.69 -10.69 -16.95
CA ASN A 171 -3.71 -11.93 -17.71
C ASN A 171 -5.10 -12.31 -18.19
N LEU A 172 -6.14 -12.05 -17.38
CA LEU A 172 -7.53 -12.24 -17.80
C LEU A 172 -7.91 -11.34 -18.99
N CYS A 173 -7.31 -10.16 -19.11
CA CYS A 173 -7.53 -9.27 -20.26
C CYS A 173 -6.88 -9.77 -21.56
N VAL A 174 -5.89 -10.67 -21.48
CA VAL A 174 -5.17 -11.24 -22.62
C VAL A 174 -5.69 -12.64 -22.98
N ALA A 175 -6.15 -13.40 -21.98
CA ALA A 175 -6.41 -14.84 -22.11
C ALA A 175 -7.53 -15.22 -23.08
N LYS A 176 -8.56 -14.37 -23.28
CA LYS A 176 -9.76 -14.79 -24.02
C LYS A 176 -9.58 -14.84 -25.54
N ASN A 177 -8.75 -13.95 -26.11
CA ASN A 177 -8.63 -13.79 -27.56
C ASN A 177 -7.18 -13.71 -28.06
N HIS A 178 -6.17 -13.89 -27.19
CA HIS A 178 -4.75 -13.61 -27.46
C HIS A 178 -4.44 -12.16 -27.90
N MET A 179 -5.46 -11.32 -28.06
CA MET A 179 -5.36 -9.89 -28.28
C MET A 179 -5.58 -9.16 -26.96
N LEU A 180 -4.78 -8.12 -26.72
CA LEU A 180 -4.91 -7.28 -25.55
C LEU A 180 -6.23 -6.52 -25.58
N ASN A 181 -7.12 -6.80 -24.63
CA ASN A 181 -8.32 -5.99 -24.43
C ASN A 181 -7.94 -4.65 -23.77
N TRP A 182 -7.71 -3.62 -24.59
CA TRP A 182 -7.35 -2.28 -24.13
C TRP A 182 -8.32 -1.68 -23.11
N TRP A 183 -9.62 -1.93 -23.25
CA TRP A 183 -10.61 -1.47 -22.27
C TRP A 183 -10.43 -2.13 -20.90
N GLY A 184 -10.09 -3.42 -20.88
CA GLY A 184 -9.74 -4.14 -19.65
C GLY A 184 -8.48 -3.59 -18.99
N VAL A 185 -7.45 -3.27 -19.79
CA VAL A 185 -6.21 -2.65 -19.31
C VAL A 185 -6.47 -1.28 -18.69
N ILE A 186 -7.23 -0.41 -19.37
CA ILE A 186 -7.62 0.90 -18.86
C ILE A 186 -8.40 0.75 -17.55
N ALA A 187 -9.35 -0.19 -17.49
CA ALA A 187 -10.11 -0.46 -16.29
C ALA A 187 -9.20 -0.86 -15.12
N ILE A 188 -8.27 -1.80 -15.32
CA ILE A 188 -7.29 -2.21 -14.29
C ILE A 188 -6.48 -1.02 -13.77
N VAL A 189 -5.99 -0.16 -14.68
CA VAL A 189 -5.19 1.01 -14.31
C VAL A 189 -5.99 1.99 -13.44
N LEU A 190 -7.20 2.32 -13.87
CA LEU A 190 -8.11 3.21 -13.14
C LEU A 190 -8.50 2.62 -11.80
N PHE A 191 -8.82 1.33 -11.76
CA PHE A 191 -9.25 0.65 -10.56
C PHE A 191 -8.15 0.53 -9.50
N PHE A 192 -6.92 0.20 -9.89
CA PHE A 192 -5.78 0.22 -8.97
C PHE A 192 -5.60 1.61 -8.36
N SER A 193 -5.80 2.66 -9.14
CA SER A 193 -5.66 4.03 -8.63
C SER A 193 -6.84 4.39 -7.73
N LEU A 194 -8.07 4.02 -8.11
CA LEU A 194 -9.29 4.27 -7.33
C LEU A 194 -9.37 3.47 -6.03
N SER A 195 -8.69 2.32 -5.91
CA SER A 195 -8.63 1.60 -4.63
C SER A 195 -7.98 2.45 -3.53
N HIS A 196 -7.18 3.45 -3.91
CA HIS A 196 -6.54 4.39 -3.00
C HIS A 196 -7.40 5.62 -2.67
N ILE A 197 -8.67 5.69 -3.11
CA ILE A 197 -9.55 6.84 -2.87
C ILE A 197 -9.77 7.15 -1.39
N ALA A 198 -9.69 6.13 -0.53
CA ALA A 198 -9.78 6.30 0.93
C ALA A 198 -8.66 7.21 1.50
N PHE A 199 -7.55 7.37 0.76
CA PHE A 199 -6.45 8.28 1.10
C PHE A 199 -6.56 9.67 0.44
N GLY A 200 -7.68 9.93 -0.25
CA GLY A 200 -7.96 11.20 -0.93
C GLY A 200 -7.67 11.18 -2.43
N LEU A 201 -8.29 12.12 -3.16
CA LEU A 201 -8.19 12.19 -4.62
C LEU A 201 -6.76 12.45 -5.12
N THR A 202 -5.97 13.22 -4.37
CA THR A 202 -4.55 13.46 -4.69
C THR A 202 -3.77 12.15 -4.77
N GLN A 203 -4.05 11.19 -3.87
CA GLN A 203 -3.40 9.88 -3.88
C GLN A 203 -3.85 9.04 -5.07
N VAL A 204 -5.11 9.11 -5.48
CA VAL A 204 -5.59 8.45 -6.71
C VAL A 204 -4.82 8.96 -7.92
N ILE A 205 -4.69 10.28 -8.06
CA ILE A 205 -3.98 10.89 -9.20
C ILE A 205 -2.50 10.53 -9.17
N ALA A 206 -1.88 10.54 -8.00
CA ALA A 206 -0.46 10.25 -7.85
C ALA A 206 -0.13 8.75 -8.08
N LYS A 207 -1.10 7.85 -7.87
CA LYS A 207 -0.98 6.41 -8.15
C LYS A 207 -1.24 6.04 -9.62
N LEU A 208 -1.84 6.92 -10.43
CA LEU A 208 -2.03 6.67 -11.86
C LEU A 208 -0.70 6.42 -12.62
N PRO A 209 0.34 7.27 -12.48
CA PRO A 209 1.65 7.01 -13.11
C PRO A 209 2.25 5.67 -12.72
N LEU A 210 2.20 5.31 -11.43
CA LEU A 210 2.66 4.00 -10.95
C LEU A 210 1.91 2.90 -11.70
N SER A 211 0.59 3.01 -11.73
CA SER A 211 -0.29 2.00 -12.32
C SER A 211 -0.08 1.80 -13.82
N ILE A 212 0.10 2.91 -14.55
CA ILE A 212 0.40 2.90 -15.98
C ILE A 212 1.76 2.25 -16.24
N LEU A 213 2.80 2.67 -15.51
CA LEU A 213 4.16 2.20 -15.73
C LEU A 213 4.35 0.73 -15.34
N THR A 214 3.77 0.26 -14.23
CA THR A 214 3.84 -1.17 -13.87
C THR A 214 3.08 -2.05 -14.85
N THR A 215 1.93 -1.57 -15.35
CA THR A 215 1.15 -2.30 -16.38
C THR A 215 1.91 -2.36 -17.70
N ALA A 216 2.43 -1.23 -18.19
CA ALA A 216 3.25 -1.19 -19.40
C ALA A 216 4.50 -2.07 -19.27
N ALA A 217 5.21 -1.98 -18.13
CA ALA A 217 6.36 -2.81 -17.85
C ALA A 217 6.02 -4.31 -17.88
N THR A 218 4.90 -4.71 -17.29
CA THR A 218 4.45 -6.11 -17.30
C THR A 218 4.14 -6.58 -18.72
N VAL A 219 3.41 -5.79 -19.51
CA VAL A 219 3.06 -6.13 -20.90
C VAL A 219 4.30 -6.23 -21.79
N LEU A 220 5.23 -5.27 -21.67
CA LEU A 220 6.42 -5.21 -22.52
C LEU A 220 7.48 -6.25 -22.15
N SER A 221 7.68 -6.51 -20.85
CA SER A 221 8.69 -7.46 -20.39
C SER A 221 8.17 -8.90 -20.27
N GLY A 222 6.84 -9.08 -20.23
CA GLY A 222 6.21 -10.34 -19.82
C GLY A 222 6.57 -10.76 -18.39
N SER A 223 7.09 -9.84 -17.56
CA SER A 223 7.62 -10.14 -16.23
C SER A 223 6.94 -9.32 -15.15
N LEU A 224 6.40 -10.03 -14.16
CA LEU A 224 5.85 -9.41 -12.96
C LEU A 224 6.94 -8.80 -12.07
N LEU A 225 8.17 -9.34 -12.11
CA LEU A 225 9.28 -8.86 -11.28
C LEU A 225 9.63 -7.40 -11.59
N CYS A 226 9.53 -7.00 -12.87
CA CYS A 226 9.75 -5.60 -13.25
C CYS A 226 8.75 -4.68 -12.54
N ALA A 227 7.45 -5.00 -12.60
CA ALA A 227 6.39 -4.25 -11.93
C ALA A 227 6.56 -4.23 -10.40
N ILE A 228 6.87 -5.38 -9.78
CA ILE A 228 7.13 -5.47 -8.34
C ILE A 228 8.29 -4.55 -7.95
N ASN A 229 9.40 -4.55 -8.69
CA ASN A 229 10.54 -3.69 -8.38
C ASN A 229 10.22 -2.21 -8.52
N ILE A 230 9.46 -1.80 -9.54
CA ILE A 230 8.97 -0.41 -9.69
C ILE A 230 8.21 0.00 -8.43
N HIS A 231 7.23 -0.83 -8.03
CA HIS A 231 6.36 -0.53 -6.91
C HIS A 231 7.12 -0.54 -5.57
N VAL A 232 7.98 -1.53 -5.35
CA VAL A 232 8.81 -1.60 -4.14
C VAL A 232 9.71 -0.38 -4.02
N VAL A 233 10.43 0.01 -5.07
CA VAL A 233 11.30 1.20 -5.06
C VAL A 233 10.48 2.46 -4.80
N PHE A 234 9.32 2.60 -5.44
CA PHE A 234 8.39 3.70 -5.17
C PHE A 234 8.02 3.77 -3.68
N ASN A 235 7.59 2.65 -3.07
CA ASN A 235 7.22 2.59 -1.66
C ASN A 235 8.41 2.90 -0.73
N MET A 236 9.61 2.45 -1.07
CA MET A 236 10.83 2.76 -0.30
C MET A 236 11.13 4.26 -0.28
N LEU A 237 11.08 4.90 -1.45
CA LEU A 237 11.39 6.32 -1.59
C LEU A 237 10.35 7.17 -0.86
N TYR A 238 9.07 6.83 -1.01
CA TYR A 238 7.98 7.48 -0.31
C TYR A 238 8.10 7.33 1.21
N TRP A 239 8.43 6.13 1.70
CA TRP A 239 8.64 5.90 3.12
C TRP A 239 9.83 6.68 3.67
N ASN A 240 10.94 6.74 2.94
CA ASN A 240 12.10 7.55 3.31
C ASN A 240 11.74 9.04 3.38
N GLN A 241 10.96 9.55 2.41
CA GLN A 241 10.50 10.93 2.41
C GLN A 241 9.66 11.24 3.66
N GLN A 242 8.71 10.37 4.02
CA GLN A 242 7.90 10.54 5.22
C GLN A 242 8.73 10.53 6.51
N ARG A 243 9.77 9.69 6.59
CA ARG A 243 10.66 9.67 7.76
C ARG A 243 11.46 10.96 7.94
N VAL A 244 11.88 11.58 6.85
CA VAL A 244 12.62 12.85 6.88
C VAL A 244 11.71 14.00 7.30
N HIS A 245 10.47 14.05 6.80
CA HIS A 245 9.55 15.17 7.07
C HIS A 245 8.74 14.99 8.37
N GLY A 246 8.37 13.75 8.73
CA GLY A 246 7.66 13.43 9.96
C GLY A 246 8.52 13.54 11.23
N GLY A 247 9.85 13.68 11.09
CA GLY A 247 10.75 13.97 12.21
C GLY A 247 10.70 15.42 12.71
N VAL A 248 9.93 16.30 12.07
CA VAL A 248 9.84 17.74 12.40
C VAL A 248 8.50 18.10 13.08
N GLN A 249 7.63 17.13 13.37
CA GLN A 249 6.29 17.38 13.95
C GLN A 249 5.99 16.63 15.26
N HIS A 250 7.02 16.36 16.07
CA HIS A 250 6.83 15.93 17.46
C HIS A 250 7.52 16.89 18.42
#